data_AF-A0A957JC46-F1
#
_entry.id   AF-A0A957JC46-F1
#
_cell.length_a   1.000
_cell.length_b   1.000
_cell.length_c   1.000
_cell.angle_alpha   90.00
_cell.angle_beta   90.00
_cell.angle_gamma   90.00
#
_symmetry.space_group_name_H-M   'P 1'
#
loop_
_entity.id
_entity.type
_entity.pdbx_description
1 polymer ?
#
loop_
_entity_poly.entity_id
_entity_poly.type
_entity_poly.pdbx_seq_one_letter_code
_entity_poly.pdbx_strand_id
1 'polypeptide(L)'
;LALLPVMGHFVWRYSYYGAWLPNTYYLKVAGIPDLPRLGLAYLGRNLAFNWVPAGLALVSLLWFRERRHWLLAVAFGVAGLYILRVGGDTFRFGRFLAHLLPLLLVLAILPAQQLRGRWQQLLFLALFGLGAAGPSLYRRDYVSFNGSPLLTIPTALRIRAHTAPEASVAVLAAGMVPYFSERPAIDLLGKSDPYVARLAPAPRWEGPSWLGHNKFDIDHSLALAPDIVVTQLPDKWVRDDEWIAEQLAATGRWWAVALISDDTFIDHYRPNPVPLDFFLTYGGVYIRDDSPEMANRLTWQPYQPQ
;
A
#
# COMPACT_ATOMS: atom_id res chain seq x y z
N LEU A 1 26.20 -23.97 -9.19
CA LEU A 1 26.16 -23.77 -7.72
C LEU A 1 25.31 -22.55 -7.32
N ALA A 2 25.57 -21.35 -7.86
CA ALA A 2 24.85 -20.12 -7.47
C ALA A 2 23.32 -20.13 -7.68
N LEU A 3 22.81 -20.91 -8.63
CA LEU A 3 21.36 -21.04 -8.89
C LEU A 3 20.65 -22.04 -7.99
N LEU A 4 21.38 -22.95 -7.31
CA LEU A 4 20.77 -24.00 -6.51
C LEU A 4 19.88 -23.46 -5.37
N PRO A 5 20.29 -22.43 -4.61
CA PRO A 5 19.41 -21.85 -3.58
C PRO A 5 18.13 -21.25 -4.17
N VAL A 6 18.25 -20.60 -5.34
CA VAL A 6 17.11 -20.00 -6.03
C VAL A 6 16.14 -21.10 -6.49
N MET A 7 16.64 -22.13 -7.15
CA MET A 7 15.82 -23.27 -7.60
C MET A 7 15.16 -23.98 -6.43
N GLY A 8 15.92 -24.28 -5.36
CA GLY A 8 15.39 -24.89 -4.14
C GLY A 8 14.28 -24.05 -3.51
N HIS A 9 14.44 -22.73 -3.47
CA HIS A 9 13.41 -21.81 -2.98
C HIS A 9 12.14 -21.82 -3.83
N PHE A 10 12.26 -21.85 -5.16
CA PHE A 10 11.09 -21.94 -6.05
C PHE A 10 10.37 -23.28 -5.93
N VAL A 11 11.11 -24.39 -5.83
CA VAL A 11 10.53 -25.73 -5.60
C VAL A 11 9.81 -25.77 -4.25
N TRP A 12 10.44 -25.28 -3.18
CA TRP A 12 9.81 -25.18 -1.87
C TRP A 12 8.54 -24.35 -1.90
N ARG A 13 8.58 -23.14 -2.50
CA ARG A 13 7.41 -22.27 -2.65
C ARG A 13 6.27 -22.97 -3.37
N TYR A 14 6.57 -23.63 -4.49
CA TYR A 14 5.55 -24.36 -5.24
C TYR A 14 4.98 -25.50 -4.40
N SER A 15 5.81 -26.27 -3.69
CA SER A 15 5.36 -27.36 -2.83
C SER A 15 4.49 -26.92 -1.66
N TYR A 16 4.76 -25.73 -1.10
CA TYR A 16 4.06 -25.22 0.08
C TYR A 16 2.82 -24.40 -0.28
N TYR A 17 2.91 -23.50 -1.26
CA TYR A 17 1.83 -22.57 -1.63
C TYR A 17 1.03 -23.01 -2.87
N GLY A 18 1.47 -24.06 -3.59
CA GLY A 18 0.86 -24.49 -4.86
C GLY A 18 1.09 -23.51 -6.02
N ALA A 19 1.98 -22.53 -5.87
CA ALA A 19 2.23 -21.49 -6.87
C ALA A 19 3.71 -21.11 -6.97
N TRP A 20 4.17 -20.82 -8.19
CA TRP A 20 5.55 -20.40 -8.47
C TRP A 20 5.85 -18.96 -8.04
N LEU A 21 4.83 -18.10 -8.09
CA LEU A 21 4.91 -16.68 -7.78
C LEU A 21 3.96 -16.35 -6.61
N PRO A 22 4.29 -15.36 -5.77
CA PRO A 22 3.45 -14.98 -4.64
C PRO A 22 2.12 -14.37 -5.11
N ASN A 23 1.08 -14.42 -4.26
CA ASN A 23 -0.21 -13.77 -4.53
C ASN A 23 -0.04 -12.28 -4.89
N THR A 24 0.91 -11.58 -4.28
CA THR A 24 1.19 -10.17 -4.58
C THR A 24 1.67 -9.92 -6.01
N TYR A 25 2.30 -10.89 -6.69
CA TYR A 25 2.61 -10.79 -8.12
C TYR A 25 1.32 -10.83 -8.95
N TYR A 26 0.45 -11.80 -8.66
CA TYR A 26 -0.83 -11.91 -9.35
C TYR A 26 -1.72 -10.69 -9.11
N LEU A 27 -1.73 -10.19 -7.88
CA LEU A 27 -2.51 -9.02 -7.48
C LEU A 27 -2.03 -7.74 -8.19
N LYS A 28 -0.72 -7.52 -8.30
CA LYS A 28 -0.16 -6.21 -8.72
C LYS A 28 0.39 -6.17 -10.14
N VAL A 29 0.67 -7.31 -10.76
CA VAL A 29 1.37 -7.36 -12.05
C VAL A 29 0.58 -8.17 -13.06
N ALA A 30 0.14 -9.37 -12.70
CA ALA A 30 -0.57 -10.23 -13.64
C ALA A 30 -1.94 -9.65 -14.02
N GLY A 31 -2.20 -9.58 -15.34
CA GLY A 31 -3.47 -9.10 -15.88
C GLY A 31 -3.68 -7.58 -15.76
N ILE A 32 -2.65 -6.81 -15.34
CA ILE A 32 -2.73 -5.36 -15.30
C ILE A 32 -2.32 -4.78 -16.66
N PRO A 33 -3.21 -4.06 -17.38
CA PRO A 33 -2.84 -3.48 -18.65
C PRO A 33 -1.94 -2.26 -18.50
N ASP A 34 -1.11 -2.02 -19.52
CA ASP A 34 -0.24 -0.84 -19.65
C ASP A 34 0.64 -0.51 -18.43
N LEU A 35 1.28 -1.55 -17.86
CA LEU A 35 2.30 -1.39 -16.82
C LEU A 35 3.42 -0.39 -17.18
N PRO A 36 3.93 -0.32 -18.42
CA PRO A 36 4.96 0.66 -18.77
C PRO A 36 4.52 2.11 -18.54
N ARG A 37 3.27 2.48 -18.89
CA ARG A 37 2.75 3.83 -18.61
C ARG A 37 2.72 4.12 -17.10
N LEU A 38 2.28 3.17 -16.28
CA LEU A 38 2.28 3.32 -14.82
C LEU A 38 3.70 3.45 -14.27
N GLY A 39 4.63 2.66 -14.79
CA GLY A 39 6.05 2.74 -14.45
C GLY A 39 6.66 4.09 -14.85
N LEU A 40 6.36 4.62 -16.03
CA LEU A 40 6.80 5.97 -16.45
C LEU A 40 6.23 7.04 -15.53
N ALA A 41 4.94 6.97 -15.19
CA ALA A 41 4.33 7.89 -14.24
C ALA A 41 5.01 7.80 -12.86
N TYR A 42 5.37 6.60 -12.41
CA TYR A 42 6.10 6.38 -11.17
C TYR A 42 7.51 7.00 -11.21
N LEU A 43 8.27 6.74 -12.27
CA LEU A 43 9.61 7.30 -12.49
C LEU A 43 9.55 8.83 -12.58
N GLY A 44 8.55 9.38 -13.28
CA GLY A 44 8.33 10.82 -13.38
C GLY A 44 8.06 11.48 -12.03
N ARG A 45 7.18 10.89 -11.19
CA ARG A 45 6.95 11.38 -9.81
C ARG A 45 8.24 11.34 -8.98
N ASN A 46 9.02 10.27 -9.12
CA ASN A 46 10.30 10.13 -8.43
C ASN A 46 11.33 11.17 -8.87
N LEU A 47 11.43 11.42 -10.17
CA LEU A 47 12.31 12.42 -10.75
C LEU A 47 11.89 13.82 -10.31
N ALA A 48 10.59 14.13 -10.35
CA ALA A 48 10.05 15.39 -9.87
C ALA A 48 10.35 15.61 -8.37
N PHE A 49 10.33 14.54 -7.57
CA PHE A 49 10.67 14.61 -6.15
C PHE A 49 12.19 14.79 -5.90
N ASN A 50 13.03 14.22 -6.77
CA ASN A 50 14.49 14.21 -6.64
C ASN A 50 15.20 15.01 -7.74
N TRP A 51 14.56 16.05 -8.28
CA TRP A 51 15.00 16.69 -9.52
C TRP A 51 16.39 17.34 -9.41
N VAL A 52 16.73 17.90 -8.24
CA VAL A 52 18.05 18.49 -7.99
C VAL A 52 19.16 17.43 -7.98
N PRO A 53 19.14 16.41 -7.08
CA PRO A 53 20.18 15.38 -7.10
C PRO A 53 20.19 14.59 -8.42
N ALA A 54 19.04 14.38 -9.07
CA ALA A 54 19.00 13.75 -10.39
C ALA A 54 19.68 14.60 -11.48
N GLY A 55 19.45 15.91 -11.49
CA GLY A 55 20.10 16.83 -12.43
C GLY A 55 21.61 16.89 -12.23
N LEU A 56 22.06 16.98 -10.98
CA LEU A 56 23.50 16.96 -10.65
C LEU A 56 24.14 15.61 -10.99
N ALA A 57 23.45 14.50 -10.75
CA ALA A 57 23.93 13.18 -11.15
C ALA A 57 24.05 13.05 -12.67
N LEU A 58 23.10 13.60 -13.44
CA LEU A 58 23.19 13.65 -14.91
C LEU A 58 24.41 14.47 -15.36
N VAL A 59 24.64 15.63 -14.77
CA VAL A 59 25.84 16.44 -15.03
C VAL A 59 27.12 15.65 -14.74
N SER A 60 27.15 14.89 -13.65
CA SER A 60 28.26 13.99 -13.31
C SER A 60 28.50 12.92 -14.39
N LEU A 61 27.44 12.25 -14.86
CA LEU A 61 27.55 11.25 -15.94
C LEU A 61 28.04 11.84 -17.28
N LEU A 62 27.74 13.12 -17.54
CA LEU A 62 28.18 13.81 -18.75
C LEU A 62 29.64 14.26 -18.66
N TRP A 63 30.08 14.76 -17.50
CA TRP A 63 31.46 15.21 -17.28
C TRP A 63 32.46 14.07 -17.08
N PHE A 64 32.07 13.05 -16.33
CA PHE A 64 32.96 11.96 -15.97
C PHE A 64 32.60 10.70 -16.75
N ARG A 65 33.54 10.20 -17.56
CA ARG A 65 33.32 9.02 -18.43
C ARG A 65 33.96 7.73 -17.88
N GLU A 66 34.22 7.68 -16.58
CA GLU A 66 34.87 6.53 -15.97
C GLU A 66 33.92 5.34 -15.80
N ARG A 67 34.47 4.12 -15.78
CA ARG A 67 33.71 2.87 -15.63
C ARG A 67 32.72 2.89 -14.46
N ARG A 68 33.11 3.45 -13.31
CA ARG A 68 32.25 3.55 -12.12
C ARG A 68 30.96 4.35 -12.34
N HIS A 69 31.02 5.43 -13.13
CA HIS A 69 29.85 6.26 -13.44
C HIS A 69 28.86 5.48 -14.31
N TRP A 70 29.37 4.77 -15.32
CA TRP A 70 28.56 3.90 -16.18
C TRP A 70 27.93 2.74 -15.41
N LEU A 71 28.65 2.11 -14.48
CA LEU A 71 28.08 1.05 -13.65
C LEU A 71 26.89 1.56 -12.82
N LEU A 72 26.99 2.78 -12.27
CA LEU A 72 25.90 3.41 -11.54
C LEU A 72 24.73 3.76 -12.48
N ALA A 73 25.00 4.30 -13.67
CA ALA A 73 23.96 4.55 -14.67
C ALA A 73 23.23 3.26 -15.08
N VAL A 74 23.95 2.15 -15.24
CA VAL A 74 23.36 0.83 -15.50
C VAL A 74 22.47 0.38 -14.35
N ALA A 75 22.87 0.59 -13.08
CA ALA A 75 22.03 0.24 -11.94
C ALA A 75 20.68 0.99 -11.95
N PHE A 76 20.69 2.31 -12.22
CA PHE A 76 19.47 3.08 -12.40
C PHE A 76 18.67 2.63 -13.64
N GLY A 77 19.34 2.32 -14.74
CA GLY A 77 18.71 1.80 -15.95
C GLY A 77 17.98 0.48 -15.72
N VAL A 78 18.62 -0.49 -15.05
CA VAL A 78 18.04 -1.79 -14.69
C VAL A 78 16.84 -1.60 -13.75
N ALA A 79 16.97 -0.76 -12.72
CA ALA A 79 15.85 -0.47 -11.82
C ALA A 79 14.69 0.22 -12.55
N GLY A 80 14.99 1.14 -13.47
CA GLY A 80 14.01 1.79 -14.35
C GLY A 80 13.26 0.78 -15.22
N LEU A 81 13.99 -0.10 -15.92
CA LEU A 81 13.40 -1.17 -16.73
C LEU A 81 12.53 -2.11 -15.89
N TYR A 82 12.97 -2.45 -14.69
CA TYR A 82 12.17 -3.23 -13.75
C TYR A 82 10.87 -2.50 -13.36
N ILE A 83 10.94 -1.21 -13.04
CA ILE A 83 9.76 -0.39 -12.73
C ILE A 83 8.79 -0.32 -13.91
N LEU A 84 9.29 -0.16 -15.15
CA LEU A 84 8.46 -0.22 -16.35
C LEU A 84 7.79 -1.59 -16.52
N ARG A 85 8.49 -2.67 -16.16
CA ARG A 85 7.98 -4.04 -16.25
C ARG A 85 6.88 -4.37 -15.23
N VAL A 86 6.90 -3.73 -14.06
CA VAL A 86 6.00 -4.04 -12.93
C VAL A 86 5.02 -2.91 -12.58
N GLY A 87 5.14 -1.74 -13.21
CA GLY A 87 4.23 -0.60 -13.05
C GLY A 87 4.50 0.31 -11.85
N GLY A 88 5.55 0.05 -11.08
CA GLY A 88 5.88 0.81 -9.87
C GLY A 88 4.94 0.52 -8.70
N ASP A 89 4.56 1.54 -7.93
CA ASP A 89 3.62 1.37 -6.82
C ASP A 89 2.86 2.64 -6.39
N THR A 90 1.91 2.44 -5.47
CA THR A 90 0.99 3.45 -4.93
C THR A 90 1.61 4.30 -3.82
N PHE A 91 2.71 3.88 -3.19
CA PHE A 91 3.26 4.55 -2.02
C PHE A 91 4.12 5.75 -2.42
N ARG A 92 4.16 6.75 -1.54
CA ARG A 92 4.98 7.96 -1.71
C ARG A 92 6.47 7.62 -1.55
N PHE A 93 7.32 8.56 -1.97
CA PHE A 93 8.78 8.53 -1.77
C PHE A 93 9.55 7.47 -2.55
N GLY A 94 8.92 6.79 -3.52
CA GLY A 94 9.73 6.11 -4.51
C GLY A 94 10.48 4.89 -4.03
N ARG A 95 9.84 4.06 -3.19
CA ARG A 95 10.50 2.91 -2.52
C ARG A 95 11.28 1.98 -3.47
N PHE A 96 10.89 1.88 -4.74
CA PHE A 96 11.60 1.08 -5.75
C PHE A 96 12.96 1.68 -6.13
N LEU A 97 13.18 2.97 -5.93
CA LEU A 97 14.45 3.66 -6.15
C LEU A 97 15.14 4.08 -4.84
N ALA A 98 14.49 3.94 -3.69
CA ALA A 98 15.02 4.38 -2.39
C ALA A 98 16.38 3.74 -2.05
N HIS A 99 16.60 2.48 -2.42
CA HIS A 99 17.87 1.78 -2.22
C HIS A 99 19.00 2.30 -3.13
N LEU A 100 18.66 3.01 -4.21
CA LEU A 100 19.62 3.68 -5.09
C LEU A 100 19.85 5.14 -4.71
N LEU A 101 19.06 5.71 -3.80
CA LEU A 101 19.19 7.11 -3.39
C LEU A 101 20.60 7.46 -2.86
N PRO A 102 21.28 6.65 -2.04
CA PRO A 102 22.65 6.95 -1.64
C PRO A 102 23.61 7.06 -2.84
N LEU A 103 23.44 6.19 -3.84
CA LEU A 103 24.23 6.21 -5.07
C LEU A 103 23.93 7.44 -5.93
N LEU A 104 22.66 7.87 -5.96
CA LEU A 104 22.25 9.11 -6.62
C LEU A 104 22.97 10.30 -5.99
N LEU A 105 22.99 10.38 -4.66
CA LEU A 105 23.63 11.48 -3.93
C LEU A 105 25.15 11.49 -4.12
N VAL A 106 25.78 10.30 -4.16
CA VAL A 106 27.21 10.19 -4.51
C VAL A 106 27.45 10.71 -5.93
N LEU A 107 26.67 10.29 -6.93
CA LEU A 107 26.82 10.83 -8.28
C LEU A 107 26.60 12.35 -8.31
N ALA A 108 25.61 12.83 -7.58
CA ALA A 108 25.24 14.23 -7.52
C ALA A 108 26.33 15.12 -6.89
N ILE A 109 27.18 14.61 -5.99
CA ILE A 109 28.21 15.41 -5.32
C ILE A 109 29.52 15.54 -6.13
N LEU A 110 29.83 14.56 -6.98
CA LEU A 110 31.09 14.50 -7.74
C LEU A 110 31.39 15.73 -8.61
N PRO A 111 30.41 16.38 -9.27
CA PRO A 111 30.68 17.60 -10.04
C PRO A 111 31.33 18.72 -9.23
N ALA A 112 31.17 18.75 -7.91
CA ALA A 112 31.81 19.74 -7.03
C ALA A 112 33.34 19.75 -7.15
N GLN A 113 33.94 18.61 -7.49
CA GLN A 113 35.40 18.47 -7.60
C GLN A 113 35.99 19.32 -8.75
N GLN A 114 35.19 19.68 -9.74
CA GLN A 114 35.63 20.53 -10.86
C GLN A 114 35.44 22.03 -10.58
N LEU A 115 34.74 22.40 -9.51
CA LEU A 115 34.44 23.79 -9.18
C LEU A 115 35.65 24.43 -8.48
N ARG A 116 36.19 25.50 -9.07
CA ARG A 116 37.35 26.21 -8.52
C ARG A 116 37.00 27.50 -7.77
N GLY A 117 35.82 28.08 -8.02
CA GLY A 117 35.38 29.33 -7.38
C GLY A 117 34.56 29.09 -6.11
N ARG A 118 34.87 29.82 -5.02
CA ARG A 118 34.12 29.72 -3.74
C ARG A 118 32.61 29.88 -3.89
N TRP A 119 32.17 30.81 -4.74
CA TRP A 119 30.74 31.05 -4.97
C TRP A 119 30.06 29.91 -5.74
N GLN A 120 30.79 29.26 -6.66
CA GLN A 120 30.30 28.07 -7.37
C GLN A 120 30.12 26.92 -6.39
N GLN A 121 31.09 26.71 -5.49
CA GLN A 121 31.04 25.67 -4.46
C GLN A 121 29.90 25.93 -3.47
N LEU A 122 29.73 27.17 -3.00
CA LEU A 122 28.62 27.54 -2.10
C LEU A 122 27.26 27.37 -2.78
N LEU A 123 27.11 27.81 -4.03
CA LEU A 123 25.89 27.61 -4.80
C LEU A 123 25.58 26.11 -4.98
N PHE A 124 26.59 25.31 -5.31
CA PHE A 124 26.45 23.87 -5.44
C PHE A 124 26.00 23.21 -4.13
N LEU A 125 26.65 23.55 -3.01
CA LEU A 125 26.28 23.03 -1.69
C LEU A 125 24.86 23.46 -1.30
N ALA A 126 24.45 24.69 -1.63
CA ALA A 126 23.09 25.16 -1.40
C ALA A 126 22.06 24.37 -2.22
N LEU A 127 22.32 24.14 -3.52
CA LEU A 127 21.45 23.33 -4.38
C LEU A 127 21.38 21.88 -3.91
N PHE A 128 22.53 21.25 -3.67
CA PHE A 128 22.63 19.89 -3.17
C PHE A 128 21.92 19.75 -1.81
N GLY A 129 22.14 20.68 -0.89
CA GLY A 129 21.50 20.73 0.42
C GLY A 129 19.99 20.89 0.32
N LEU A 130 19.50 21.80 -0.53
CA LEU A 130 18.06 21.98 -0.78
C LEU A 130 17.43 20.71 -1.36
N GLY A 131 18.10 20.08 -2.32
CA GLY A 131 17.65 18.82 -2.92
C GLY A 131 17.65 17.64 -1.93
N ALA A 132 18.67 17.52 -1.10
CA ALA A 132 18.80 16.47 -0.10
C ALA A 132 17.85 16.67 1.10
N ALA A 133 17.51 17.93 1.43
CA ALA A 133 16.59 18.27 2.52
C ALA A 133 15.11 18.21 2.10
N GLY A 134 14.80 18.29 0.81
CA GLY A 134 13.43 18.23 0.27
C GLY A 134 12.56 17.10 0.85
N PRO A 135 13.05 15.85 0.96
CA PRO A 135 12.30 14.77 1.58
C PRO A 135 12.00 14.98 3.07
N SER A 136 12.89 15.65 3.80
CA SER A 136 12.73 15.91 5.24
C SER A 136 11.73 17.03 5.54
N LEU A 137 11.50 17.93 4.58
CA LEU A 137 10.48 18.99 4.68
C LEU A 137 9.05 18.45 4.46
N TYR A 138 8.90 17.25 3.90
CA TYR A 138 7.61 16.60 3.65
C TYR A 138 7.04 15.84 4.87
N ARG A 139 7.59 16.08 6.07
CA ARG A 139 7.37 15.35 7.34
C ARG A 139 5.93 15.27 7.88
N ARG A 140 4.91 15.73 7.16
CA ARG A 140 3.55 15.87 7.74
C ARG A 140 2.65 14.65 7.63
N ASP A 141 2.81 13.78 6.63
CA ASP A 141 1.84 12.68 6.41
C ASP A 141 2.52 11.31 6.34
N TYR A 142 2.99 10.79 7.48
CA TYR A 142 3.24 9.35 7.63
C TYR A 142 1.94 8.55 7.74
N VAL A 143 0.78 9.22 7.77
CA VAL A 143 -0.53 8.60 7.76
C VAL A 143 -0.76 8.02 6.36
N SER A 144 -0.50 6.72 6.22
CA SER A 144 -0.91 5.99 5.05
C SER A 144 -2.44 5.94 5.01
N PHE A 145 -3.04 6.27 3.86
CA PHE A 145 -4.45 5.98 3.61
C PHE A 145 -4.75 4.46 3.59
N ASN A 146 -3.72 3.61 3.57
CA ASN A 146 -3.82 2.15 3.67
C ASN A 146 -3.80 1.65 5.13
N GLY A 147 -4.35 2.46 6.05
CA GLY A 147 -4.41 2.18 7.49
C GLY A 147 -3.49 3.09 8.31
N SER A 148 -4.11 3.87 9.20
CA SER A 148 -3.39 4.65 10.22
C SER A 148 -3.03 3.74 11.40
N PRO A 149 -1.75 3.66 11.84
CA PRO A 149 -1.40 2.91 13.04
C PRO A 149 -2.14 3.40 14.29
N LEU A 150 -2.39 4.71 14.37
CA LEU A 150 -3.14 5.33 15.45
C LEU A 150 -4.61 4.89 15.49
N LEU A 151 -5.15 4.42 14.37
CA LEU A 151 -6.52 3.91 14.29
C LEU A 151 -6.56 2.39 14.39
N THR A 152 -5.78 1.73 13.54
CA THR A 152 -5.84 0.28 13.33
C THR A 152 -5.26 -0.55 14.48
N ILE A 153 -4.21 -0.08 15.17
CA ILE A 153 -3.67 -0.82 16.33
C ILE A 153 -4.68 -0.82 17.48
N PRO A 154 -5.23 0.33 17.92
CA PRO A 154 -6.29 0.31 18.94
C PRO A 154 -7.55 -0.47 18.53
N THR A 155 -7.89 -0.51 17.23
CA THR A 155 -8.96 -1.38 16.73
C THR A 155 -8.61 -2.85 16.92
N ALA A 156 -7.42 -3.26 16.49
CA ALA A 156 -6.95 -4.64 16.59
C ALA A 156 -6.91 -5.16 18.04
N LEU A 157 -6.37 -4.35 18.95
CA LEU A 157 -6.25 -4.72 20.37
C LEU A 157 -7.62 -4.84 21.05
N ARG A 158 -8.62 -4.05 20.64
CA ARG A 158 -9.99 -4.22 21.14
C ARG A 158 -10.67 -5.47 20.58
N ILE A 159 -10.48 -5.75 19.28
CA ILE A 159 -10.93 -7.03 18.71
C ILE A 159 -10.33 -8.17 19.53
N ARG A 160 -9.02 -8.16 19.80
CA ARG A 160 -8.36 -9.18 20.62
C ARG A 160 -8.94 -9.30 22.02
N ALA A 161 -9.24 -8.19 22.68
CA ALA A 161 -9.69 -8.16 24.07
C ALA A 161 -11.15 -8.60 24.25
N HIS A 162 -11.98 -8.44 23.22
CA HIS A 162 -13.44 -8.58 23.33
C HIS A 162 -14.06 -9.64 22.42
N THR A 163 -13.25 -10.47 21.78
CA THR A 163 -13.72 -11.53 20.88
C THR A 163 -13.02 -12.85 21.16
N ALA A 164 -13.63 -13.97 20.81
CA ALA A 164 -13.02 -15.28 20.95
C ALA A 164 -11.80 -15.43 20.02
N PRO A 165 -10.76 -16.20 20.39
CA PRO A 165 -9.58 -16.44 19.55
C PRO A 165 -9.89 -16.96 18.14
N GLU A 166 -10.97 -17.73 18.01
CA GLU A 166 -11.48 -18.31 16.77
C GLU A 166 -12.32 -17.34 15.93
N ALA A 167 -12.76 -16.20 16.49
CA ALA A 167 -13.56 -15.22 15.78
C ALA A 167 -12.81 -14.67 14.57
N SER A 168 -13.48 -14.57 13.44
CA SER A 168 -12.90 -14.16 12.17
C SER A 168 -13.10 -12.67 11.87
N VAL A 169 -12.13 -12.04 11.22
CA VAL A 169 -12.18 -10.60 10.88
C VAL A 169 -11.88 -10.33 9.42
N ALA A 170 -12.80 -9.67 8.72
CA ALA A 170 -12.61 -9.17 7.36
C ALA A 170 -12.07 -7.73 7.36
N VAL A 171 -11.05 -7.49 6.54
CA VAL A 171 -10.34 -6.20 6.49
C VAL A 171 -10.01 -5.77 5.06
N LEU A 172 -10.12 -4.47 4.80
CA LEU A 172 -9.69 -3.85 3.53
C LEU A 172 -8.16 -3.61 3.53
N ALA A 173 -7.61 -3.01 4.58
CA ALA A 173 -6.16 -2.93 4.77
C ALA A 173 -5.66 -4.04 5.69
N ALA A 174 -5.28 -5.16 5.08
CA ALA A 174 -4.57 -6.24 5.75
C ALA A 174 -3.20 -5.75 6.29
N GLY A 175 -2.80 -6.26 7.45
CA GLY A 175 -1.59 -5.86 8.15
C GLY A 175 -1.83 -5.76 9.65
N MET A 176 -2.01 -4.53 10.16
CA MET A 176 -2.06 -4.26 11.61
C MET A 176 -3.25 -4.92 12.31
N VAL A 177 -4.46 -4.87 11.73
CA VAL A 177 -5.63 -5.50 12.35
C VAL A 177 -5.41 -7.01 12.52
N PRO A 178 -5.16 -7.80 11.46
CA PRO A 178 -4.86 -9.23 11.61
C PRO A 178 -3.68 -9.54 12.54
N TYR A 179 -2.61 -8.74 12.46
CA TYR A 179 -1.38 -8.99 13.22
C TYR A 179 -1.58 -8.82 14.73
N PHE A 180 -2.22 -7.72 15.15
CA PHE A 180 -2.39 -7.41 16.57
C PHE A 180 -3.67 -8.00 17.18
N SER A 181 -4.68 -8.29 16.37
CA SER A 181 -5.89 -8.95 16.85
C SER A 181 -5.66 -10.42 17.15
N GLU A 182 -4.71 -11.05 16.44
CA GLU A 182 -4.49 -12.50 16.46
C GLU A 182 -5.81 -13.26 16.19
N ARG A 183 -6.53 -12.81 15.16
CA ARG A 183 -7.77 -13.43 14.68
C ARG A 183 -7.59 -13.98 13.26
N PRO A 184 -8.20 -15.12 12.92
CA PRO A 184 -8.36 -15.54 11.53
C PRO A 184 -8.85 -14.36 10.68
N ALA A 185 -8.11 -14.02 9.62
CA ALA A 185 -8.36 -12.80 8.87
C ALA A 185 -8.70 -13.08 7.40
N ILE A 186 -9.72 -12.38 6.91
CA ILE A 186 -10.15 -12.39 5.51
C ILE A 186 -9.70 -11.06 4.87
N ASP A 187 -8.77 -11.15 3.92
CA ASP A 187 -8.24 -9.98 3.21
C ASP A 187 -9.05 -9.72 1.95
N LEU A 188 -9.90 -8.70 2.03
CA LEU A 188 -10.84 -8.33 0.97
C LEU A 188 -10.15 -7.86 -0.33
N LEU A 189 -8.85 -7.53 -0.27
CA LEU A 189 -8.08 -7.01 -1.40
C LEU A 189 -6.99 -7.97 -1.91
N GLY A 190 -7.05 -9.25 -1.54
CA GLY A 190 -6.32 -10.32 -2.23
C GLY A 190 -4.80 -10.35 -2.06
N LYS A 191 -4.22 -9.76 -1.01
CA LYS A 191 -2.80 -9.96 -0.66
C LYS A 191 -2.60 -11.38 -0.09
N SER A 192 -3.54 -11.87 0.72
CA SER A 192 -3.54 -13.26 1.21
C SER A 192 -4.57 -14.17 0.55
N ASP A 193 -5.58 -13.64 -0.15
CA ASP A 193 -6.57 -14.45 -0.86
C ASP A 193 -6.11 -14.80 -2.30
N PRO A 194 -5.92 -16.10 -2.64
CA PRO A 194 -5.43 -16.50 -3.96
C PRO A 194 -6.47 -16.34 -5.08
N TYR A 195 -7.76 -16.41 -4.78
CA TYR A 195 -8.84 -16.19 -5.76
C TYR A 195 -8.87 -14.71 -6.16
N VAL A 196 -8.99 -13.82 -5.18
CA VAL A 196 -9.05 -12.36 -5.41
C VAL A 196 -7.79 -11.85 -6.11
N ALA A 197 -6.60 -12.35 -5.74
CA ALA A 197 -5.34 -11.96 -6.37
C ALA A 197 -5.32 -12.20 -7.90
N ARG A 198 -6.08 -13.18 -8.39
CA ARG A 198 -6.06 -13.64 -9.78
C ARG A 198 -7.20 -13.08 -10.62
N LEU A 199 -8.12 -12.32 -10.02
CA LEU A 199 -9.18 -11.64 -10.75
C LEU A 199 -8.62 -10.67 -11.80
N ALA A 200 -9.46 -10.33 -12.78
CA ALA A 200 -9.23 -9.14 -13.59
C ALA A 200 -9.36 -7.89 -12.70
N PRO A 201 -8.60 -6.81 -12.99
CA PRO A 201 -8.80 -5.56 -12.28
C PRO A 201 -10.22 -5.02 -12.53
N ALA A 202 -10.84 -4.47 -11.49
CA ALA A 202 -12.13 -3.78 -11.57
C ALA A 202 -12.09 -2.66 -12.62
N PRO A 203 -13.19 -2.37 -13.33
CA PRO A 203 -13.25 -1.27 -14.30
C PRO A 203 -12.83 0.07 -13.70
N ARG A 204 -12.36 1.01 -14.53
CA ARG A 204 -11.94 2.37 -14.13
C ARG A 204 -10.84 2.43 -13.05
N TRP A 205 -9.99 1.41 -12.97
CA TRP A 205 -8.80 1.36 -12.11
C TRP A 205 -7.63 2.26 -12.59
N GLU A 206 -7.85 3.16 -13.55
CA GLU A 206 -6.80 3.89 -14.27
C GLU A 206 -6.07 4.89 -13.36
N GLY A 207 -4.99 4.43 -12.74
CA GLY A 207 -4.10 5.32 -12.01
C GLY A 207 -3.08 4.59 -11.14
N PRO A 208 -1.91 5.21 -10.91
CA PRO A 208 -0.85 4.61 -10.11
C PRO A 208 -1.23 4.39 -8.64
N SER A 209 -2.29 5.04 -8.13
CA SER A 209 -2.81 4.86 -6.77
C SER A 209 -3.65 3.59 -6.59
N TRP A 210 -4.11 2.98 -7.69
CA TRP A 210 -4.97 1.78 -7.68
C TRP A 210 -4.19 0.47 -7.77
N LEU A 211 -2.89 0.50 -8.08
CA LEU A 211 -2.09 -0.70 -8.28
C LEU A 211 -2.01 -1.55 -7.00
N GLY A 212 -2.68 -2.70 -7.00
CA GLY A 212 -2.81 -3.57 -5.81
C GLY A 212 -3.95 -3.21 -4.87
N HIS A 213 -4.86 -2.34 -5.30
CA HIS A 213 -6.17 -2.04 -4.70
C HIS A 213 -7.29 -2.08 -5.77
N ASN A 214 -7.06 -2.81 -6.84
CA ASN A 214 -7.91 -2.85 -8.04
C ASN A 214 -8.54 -4.22 -8.29
N LYS A 215 -8.33 -5.20 -7.40
CA LYS A 215 -8.98 -6.52 -7.47
C LYS A 215 -9.65 -6.78 -6.13
N PHE A 216 -10.94 -7.08 -6.18
CA PHE A 216 -11.78 -7.40 -5.03
C PHE A 216 -13.04 -8.10 -5.53
N ASP A 217 -13.59 -8.95 -4.68
CA ASP A 217 -14.87 -9.63 -4.86
C ASP A 217 -15.49 -9.72 -3.45
N ILE A 218 -16.41 -8.80 -3.18
CA ILE A 218 -16.96 -8.62 -1.83
C ILE A 218 -17.92 -9.78 -1.52
N ASP A 219 -18.77 -10.17 -2.47
CA ASP A 219 -19.65 -11.33 -2.38
C ASP A 219 -18.87 -12.59 -1.99
N HIS A 220 -17.77 -12.89 -2.72
CA HIS A 220 -16.91 -14.02 -2.40
C HIS A 220 -16.37 -13.95 -0.96
N SER A 221 -15.91 -12.78 -0.54
CA SER A 221 -15.25 -12.61 0.74
C SER A 221 -16.23 -12.64 1.92
N LEU A 222 -17.44 -12.09 1.76
CA LEU A 222 -18.48 -12.10 2.77
C LEU A 222 -19.24 -13.44 2.83
N ALA A 223 -19.22 -14.23 1.76
CA ALA A 223 -19.69 -15.62 1.78
C ALA A 223 -18.86 -16.53 2.71
N LEU A 224 -17.64 -16.11 3.10
CA LEU A 224 -16.86 -16.75 4.17
C LEU A 224 -17.40 -16.44 5.57
N ALA A 225 -18.45 -15.62 5.65
CA ALA A 225 -19.20 -15.31 6.85
C ALA A 225 -18.32 -14.80 8.01
N PRO A 226 -17.49 -13.75 7.81
CA PRO A 226 -16.68 -13.19 8.88
C PRO A 226 -17.54 -12.81 10.09
N ASP A 227 -17.03 -13.02 11.29
CA ASP A 227 -17.71 -12.56 12.50
C ASP A 227 -17.74 -11.03 12.57
N ILE A 228 -16.65 -10.41 12.08
CA ILE A 228 -16.38 -8.98 12.22
C ILE A 228 -15.94 -8.40 10.88
N VAL A 229 -16.44 -7.23 10.53
CA VAL A 229 -15.97 -6.42 9.38
C VAL A 229 -15.42 -5.09 9.87
N VAL A 230 -14.23 -4.72 9.39
CA VAL A 230 -13.61 -3.40 9.63
C VAL A 230 -13.62 -2.58 8.33
N THR A 231 -14.48 -1.56 8.27
CA THR A 231 -14.73 -0.79 7.03
C THR A 231 -13.70 0.31 6.77
N GLN A 232 -12.96 0.76 7.80
CA GLN A 232 -12.05 1.91 7.74
C GLN A 232 -12.73 3.24 7.36
N LEU A 233 -14.07 3.27 7.38
CA LEU A 233 -14.87 4.46 7.17
C LEU A 233 -15.61 4.83 8.45
N PRO A 234 -15.74 6.13 8.78
CA PRO A 234 -16.69 6.60 9.78
C PRO A 234 -18.11 6.08 9.52
N ASP A 235 -18.85 5.69 10.57
CA ASP A 235 -20.20 5.10 10.46
C ASP A 235 -21.19 6.03 9.74
N LYS A 236 -21.02 7.35 9.89
CA LYS A 236 -21.84 8.33 9.17
C LYS A 236 -21.83 8.13 7.65
N TRP A 237 -20.71 7.70 7.07
CA TRP A 237 -20.59 7.46 5.62
C TRP A 237 -21.07 6.07 5.23
N VAL A 238 -21.01 5.10 6.15
CA VAL A 238 -21.54 3.75 5.96
C VAL A 238 -23.07 3.75 5.90
N ARG A 239 -23.71 4.74 6.52
CA ARG A 239 -25.17 4.91 6.58
C ARG A 239 -25.73 5.94 5.59
N ASP A 240 -24.88 6.59 4.82
CA ASP A 240 -25.27 7.66 3.89
C ASP A 240 -25.49 7.07 2.49
N ASP A 241 -26.71 6.59 2.23
CA ASP A 241 -27.07 5.94 0.96
C ASP A 241 -26.95 6.89 -0.25
N GLU A 242 -27.18 8.21 -0.05
CA GLU A 242 -27.00 9.21 -1.11
C GLU A 242 -25.52 9.37 -1.47
N TRP A 243 -24.66 9.51 -0.46
CA TRP A 243 -23.22 9.57 -0.67
C TRP A 243 -22.67 8.29 -1.30
N ILE A 244 -23.13 7.10 -0.86
CA ILE A 244 -22.74 5.82 -1.45
C ILE A 244 -23.09 5.79 -2.94
N ALA A 245 -24.32 6.19 -3.30
CA ALA A 245 -24.78 6.23 -4.69
C ALA A 245 -23.94 7.21 -5.54
N GLU A 246 -23.62 8.39 -4.99
CA GLU A 246 -22.74 9.37 -5.64
C GLU A 246 -21.35 8.78 -5.90
N GLN A 247 -20.74 8.13 -4.90
CA GLN A 247 -19.42 7.53 -5.04
C GLN A 247 -19.39 6.38 -6.04
N LEU A 248 -20.43 5.53 -6.06
CA LEU A 248 -20.56 4.45 -7.05
C LEU A 248 -20.63 5.00 -8.47
N ALA A 249 -21.41 6.07 -8.68
CA ALA A 249 -21.54 6.73 -9.98
C ALA A 249 -20.22 7.37 -10.45
N ALA A 250 -19.51 8.06 -9.54
CA ALA A 250 -18.29 8.77 -9.84
C ALA A 250 -17.08 7.85 -10.06
N THR A 251 -16.86 6.89 -9.16
CA THR A 251 -15.62 6.10 -9.11
C THR A 251 -15.71 4.76 -9.85
N GLY A 252 -16.92 4.23 -10.09
CA GLY A 252 -17.10 2.95 -10.75
C GLY A 252 -16.67 1.73 -9.93
N ARG A 253 -16.67 1.87 -8.59
CA ARG A 253 -16.41 0.88 -7.51
C ARG A 253 -15.03 1.01 -6.85
N TRP A 254 -14.86 2.07 -6.07
CA TRP A 254 -13.90 2.11 -4.97
C TRP A 254 -14.20 0.98 -3.96
N TRP A 255 -13.20 0.16 -3.64
CA TRP A 255 -13.33 -1.03 -2.77
C TRP A 255 -14.02 -0.79 -1.43
N ALA A 256 -13.84 0.38 -0.80
CA ALA A 256 -14.48 0.68 0.48
C ALA A 256 -15.99 0.88 0.30
N VAL A 257 -16.38 1.57 -0.78
CA VAL A 257 -17.77 1.78 -1.16
C VAL A 257 -18.40 0.48 -1.64
N ALA A 258 -17.65 -0.34 -2.38
CA ALA A 258 -18.10 -1.67 -2.78
C ALA A 258 -18.44 -2.56 -1.58
N LEU A 259 -17.65 -2.50 -0.49
CA LEU A 259 -17.96 -3.23 0.74
C LEU A 259 -19.26 -2.76 1.39
N ILE A 260 -19.45 -1.45 1.56
CA ILE A 260 -20.59 -0.92 2.33
C ILE A 260 -21.89 -0.85 1.51
N SER A 261 -21.81 -1.07 0.20
CA SER A 261 -22.97 -1.17 -0.71
C SER A 261 -23.34 -2.62 -1.06
N ASP A 262 -22.62 -3.60 -0.51
CA ASP A 262 -22.90 -5.02 -0.68
C ASP A 262 -24.14 -5.42 0.12
N ASP A 263 -25.04 -6.20 -0.49
CA ASP A 263 -26.30 -6.61 0.14
C ASP A 263 -26.04 -7.43 1.41
N THR A 264 -25.04 -8.32 1.40
CA THR A 264 -24.67 -9.11 2.59
C THR A 264 -24.18 -8.20 3.72
N PHE A 265 -23.38 -7.17 3.40
CA PHE A 265 -22.94 -6.20 4.39
C PHE A 265 -24.12 -5.39 4.95
N ILE A 266 -25.00 -4.90 4.08
CA ILE A 266 -26.16 -4.07 4.44
C ILE A 266 -27.11 -4.84 5.35
N ASP A 267 -27.38 -6.10 5.04
CA ASP A 267 -28.37 -6.90 5.76
C ASP A 267 -27.81 -7.42 7.10
N HIS A 268 -26.59 -7.96 7.09
CA HIS A 268 -26.08 -8.70 8.25
C HIS A 268 -25.12 -7.91 9.15
N TYR A 269 -24.47 -6.86 8.66
CA TYR A 269 -23.41 -6.15 9.41
C TYR A 269 -23.76 -4.71 9.71
N ARG A 270 -24.23 -3.94 8.71
CA ARG A 270 -24.52 -2.50 8.84
C ARG A 270 -25.43 -2.14 10.03
N PRO A 271 -26.45 -2.94 10.41
CA PRO A 271 -27.29 -2.65 11.58
C PRO A 271 -26.55 -2.79 12.92
N ASN A 272 -25.40 -3.45 12.93
CA ASN A 272 -24.72 -3.96 14.11
C ASN A 272 -23.32 -3.36 14.35
N PRO A 273 -23.16 -2.02 14.38
CA PRO A 273 -21.86 -1.43 14.70
C PRO A 273 -21.49 -1.69 16.16
N VAL A 274 -20.20 -1.83 16.47
CA VAL A 274 -19.71 -1.74 17.85
C VAL A 274 -19.87 -0.27 18.31
N PRO A 275 -20.67 0.03 19.35
CA PRO A 275 -21.10 1.40 19.67
C PRO A 275 -20.06 2.15 20.51
N LEU A 276 -18.83 2.23 20.00
CA LEU A 276 -17.78 3.06 20.58
C LEU A 276 -17.58 4.29 19.70
N ASP A 277 -17.59 5.48 20.31
CA ASP A 277 -17.40 6.77 19.61
C ASP A 277 -16.17 6.75 18.69
N PHE A 278 -15.09 6.11 19.14
CA PHE A 278 -13.87 5.93 18.35
C PHE A 278 -14.13 5.19 17.02
N PHE A 279 -14.88 4.08 17.03
CA PHE A 279 -15.17 3.33 15.81
C PHE A 279 -16.17 4.07 14.92
N LEU A 280 -17.22 4.64 15.52
CA LEU A 280 -18.23 5.40 14.79
C LEU A 280 -17.63 6.63 14.09
N THR A 281 -16.61 7.25 14.71
CA THR A 281 -15.97 8.46 14.18
C THR A 281 -14.86 8.19 13.17
N TYR A 282 -14.07 7.11 13.33
CA TYR A 282 -12.80 6.97 12.59
C TYR A 282 -12.66 5.72 11.72
N GLY A 283 -13.43 4.66 11.96
CA GLY A 283 -13.26 3.40 11.23
C GLY A 283 -14.11 2.30 11.83
N GLY A 284 -15.32 2.15 11.29
CA GLY A 284 -16.37 1.31 11.83
C GLY A 284 -15.96 -0.16 11.95
N VAL A 285 -16.42 -0.76 13.04
CA VAL A 285 -16.33 -2.20 13.33
C VAL A 285 -17.76 -2.70 13.44
N TYR A 286 -18.11 -3.70 12.65
CA TYR A 286 -19.46 -4.26 12.57
C TYR A 286 -19.40 -5.75 12.86
N ILE A 287 -20.38 -6.26 13.60
CA ILE A 287 -20.47 -7.68 13.94
C ILE A 287 -21.63 -8.28 13.15
N ARG A 288 -21.42 -9.46 12.54
CA ARG A 288 -22.49 -10.18 11.84
C ARG A 288 -23.64 -10.51 12.80
N ASP A 289 -24.88 -10.33 12.38
CA ASP A 289 -26.11 -10.52 13.16
C ASP A 289 -26.23 -11.89 13.84
N ASP A 290 -25.82 -12.96 13.16
CA ASP A 290 -25.85 -14.34 13.64
C ASP A 290 -24.52 -14.84 14.24
N SER A 291 -23.51 -13.97 14.37
CA SER A 291 -22.23 -14.34 14.97
C SER A 291 -22.34 -14.53 16.50
N PRO A 292 -21.62 -15.51 17.08
CA PRO A 292 -21.48 -15.62 18.55
C PRO A 292 -20.99 -14.33 19.22
N GLU A 293 -20.21 -13.50 18.50
CA GLU A 293 -19.67 -12.24 19.01
C GLU A 293 -20.74 -11.16 19.22
N MET A 294 -21.94 -11.35 18.67
CA MET A 294 -23.06 -10.42 18.83
C MET A 294 -23.42 -10.20 20.30
N ALA A 295 -23.35 -11.26 21.11
CA ALA A 295 -23.63 -11.20 22.55
C ALA A 295 -22.69 -10.22 23.30
N ASN A 296 -21.46 -10.09 22.82
CA ASN A 296 -20.43 -9.26 23.44
C ASN A 296 -20.34 -7.86 22.81
N ARG A 297 -21.05 -7.56 21.72
CA ARG A 297 -20.95 -6.30 20.96
C ARG A 297 -21.02 -5.04 21.82
N LEU A 298 -21.89 -5.03 22.83
CA LEU A 298 -22.13 -3.88 23.71
C LEU A 298 -21.18 -3.79 24.90
N THR A 299 -20.33 -4.80 25.11
CA THR A 299 -19.43 -4.89 26.27
C THR A 299 -18.05 -4.26 26.01
N TRP A 300 -17.76 -3.90 24.76
CA TRP A 300 -16.47 -3.38 24.35
C TRP A 300 -16.16 -2.06 25.07
N GLN A 301 -14.95 -1.92 25.57
CA GLN A 301 -14.53 -0.74 26.33
C GLN A 301 -13.68 0.22 25.48
N PRO A 302 -13.67 1.53 25.81
CA PRO A 302 -12.69 2.46 25.25
C PRO A 302 -11.26 1.99 25.53
N TYR A 303 -10.35 2.28 24.59
CA TYR A 303 -8.92 1.99 24.74
C TYR A 303 -8.35 3.00 25.72
N GLN A 304 -7.88 2.50 26.85
CA GLN A 304 -7.07 3.26 27.78
C GLN A 304 -5.60 2.97 27.44
N PRO A 305 -4.83 3.94 26.91
CA PRO A 305 -3.40 3.76 26.77
C PRO A 305 -2.81 3.54 28.15
N GLN A 306 -2.24 2.35 28.40
CA GLN A 306 -1.39 2.09 29.56
C GLN A 306 -0.03 2.72 29.36
#